data_AF-A0A957Q045-F1
#
_entry.id   AF-A0A957Q045-F1
#
_cell.length_a   1.000
_cell.length_b   1.000
_cell.length_c   1.000
_cell.angle_alpha   90.00
_cell.angle_beta   90.00
_cell.angle_gamma   90.00
#
_symmetry.space_group_name_H-M   'P 1'
#
loop_
_entity.id
_entity.type
_entity.pdbx_description
1 polymer ?
#
loop_
_entity_poly.entity_id
_entity_poly.type
_entity_poly.pdbx_seq_one_letter_code
_entity_poly.pdbx_strand_id
1 'polypeptide(L)'
;MFDSTTLTVNGQQYPLSVDPATPLLYILRNDLGLKGPKYGCGAEQCGACKVLVDGAAVPSCQLPVGQVGDAAVTTVEGLGSAEAMHPLQEAFVEEGAIQCGYCVTGMIMAAQGLLNRTRYPTDDEIREALDTNLCRCGVYDRVRRAIKLRIGRPVWEPVYEVVDAPPLTNPLPLQQTLSPALQESPDLDAWIRIDGRDTITIFSGKAEIGQGMRTALAQLAAEELDVELARIRVIMADTELTPDEGTTAGSMSLQMSGNAIRQAAAEARHFLLSLAHEELEAAGDPSALTVADGTITDPTTGRSTDYWSLFGGQAFGRQVTGAVQPKPFAEHKLVGQRAIRIDLPAKATGAPSYVHDMALPEMVHGRIVRP
;
A
#
# COMPACT_ATOMS: atom_id res chain seq x y z
N MET A 1 -14.10 -16.39 37.27
CA MET A 1 -14.10 -14.92 37.17
C MET A 1 -12.69 -14.50 37.55
N PHE A 2 -11.96 -13.87 36.63
CA PHE A 2 -10.62 -13.37 36.94
C PHE A 2 -10.77 -12.03 37.67
N ASP A 3 -9.84 -11.71 38.57
CA ASP A 3 -9.78 -10.37 39.16
C ASP A 3 -9.51 -9.34 38.06
N SER A 4 -10.09 -8.14 38.21
CA SER A 4 -9.93 -7.08 37.22
C SER A 4 -8.54 -6.46 37.33
N THR A 5 -7.77 -6.51 36.24
CA THR A 5 -6.48 -5.80 36.11
C THR A 5 -6.64 -4.64 35.15
N THR A 6 -6.00 -3.50 35.42
CA THR A 6 -5.98 -2.36 34.50
C THR A 6 -4.69 -2.38 33.69
N LEU A 7 -4.79 -2.24 32.37
CA LEU A 7 -3.66 -2.13 31.45
C LEU A 7 -3.63 -0.73 30.85
N THR A 8 -2.48 -0.04 30.90
CA THR A 8 -2.29 1.25 30.22
C THR A 8 -1.68 1.03 28.85
N VAL A 9 -2.42 1.30 27.78
CA VAL A 9 -1.97 1.15 26.38
C VAL A 9 -2.18 2.46 25.63
N ASN A 10 -1.13 2.97 24.98
CA ASN A 10 -1.16 4.21 24.18
C ASN A 10 -1.73 5.41 24.96
N GLY A 11 -1.43 5.50 26.27
CA GLY A 11 -1.92 6.54 27.16
C GLY A 11 -3.36 6.36 27.68
N GLN A 12 -4.07 5.31 27.27
CA GLN A 12 -5.42 4.98 27.73
C GLN A 12 -5.41 3.78 28.68
N GLN A 13 -6.23 3.84 29.73
CA GLN A 13 -6.43 2.72 30.66
C GLN A 13 -7.57 1.81 30.20
N TYR A 14 -7.32 0.50 30.27
CA TYR A 14 -8.27 -0.55 29.90
C TYR A 14 -8.49 -1.49 31.08
N PRO A 15 -9.70 -1.54 31.65
CA PRO A 15 -10.04 -2.58 32.61
C PRO A 15 -10.19 -3.91 31.88
N LEU A 16 -9.45 -4.93 32.32
CA LEU A 16 -9.43 -6.26 31.73
C LEU A 16 -9.95 -7.29 32.73
N SER A 17 -10.73 -8.24 32.24
CA SER A 17 -11.18 -9.43 32.98
C SER A 17 -10.75 -10.68 32.21
N VAL A 18 -9.44 -10.96 32.24
CA VAL A 18 -8.79 -12.03 31.46
C VAL A 18 -7.85 -12.84 32.35
N ASP A 19 -7.47 -14.04 31.92
CA ASP A 19 -6.44 -14.82 32.62
C ASP A 19 -5.12 -14.04 32.63
N PRO A 20 -4.49 -13.77 33.79
CA PRO A 20 -3.21 -13.06 33.87
C PRO A 20 -2.06 -13.76 33.15
N ALA A 21 -2.17 -15.07 32.87
CA ALA A 21 -1.23 -15.81 32.04
C ALA A 21 -1.40 -15.53 30.53
N THR A 22 -2.48 -14.86 30.11
CA THR A 22 -2.73 -14.56 28.70
C THR A 22 -1.60 -13.70 28.13
N PRO A 23 -0.97 -14.12 27.01
CA PRO A 23 0.02 -13.28 26.34
C PRO A 23 -0.55 -11.92 25.92
N LEU A 24 0.23 -10.86 26.17
CA LEU A 24 -0.11 -9.46 25.89
C LEU A 24 -0.52 -9.26 24.42
N LEU A 25 0.11 -9.97 23.49
CA LEU A 25 -0.23 -9.90 22.06
C LEU A 25 -1.71 -10.19 21.78
N TYR A 26 -2.30 -11.19 22.45
CA TYR A 26 -3.70 -11.53 22.24
C TYR A 26 -4.63 -10.43 22.78
N ILE A 27 -4.28 -9.83 23.91
CA ILE A 27 -5.03 -8.71 24.49
C ILE A 27 -5.01 -7.51 23.54
N LEU A 28 -3.82 -7.13 23.07
CA LEU A 28 -3.65 -5.99 22.16
C LEU A 28 -4.44 -6.19 20.86
N ARG A 29 -4.30 -7.36 20.22
CA ARG A 29 -4.92 -7.61 18.90
C ARG A 29 -6.41 -7.89 18.95
N ASN A 30 -6.85 -8.69 19.92
CA ASN A 30 -8.21 -9.26 19.92
C ASN A 30 -9.14 -8.44 20.81
N ASP A 31 -8.74 -8.12 22.03
CA ASP A 31 -9.57 -7.38 23.00
C ASP A 31 -9.57 -5.88 22.70
N LEU A 32 -8.39 -5.32 22.37
CA LEU A 32 -8.23 -3.87 22.12
C LEU A 32 -8.26 -3.50 20.63
N GLY A 33 -8.23 -4.47 19.73
CA GLY A 33 -8.28 -4.22 18.28
C GLY A 33 -7.01 -3.58 17.68
N LEU A 34 -5.91 -3.46 18.44
CA LEU A 34 -4.63 -2.91 18.00
C LEU A 34 -3.89 -3.94 17.14
N LYS A 35 -3.94 -3.75 15.81
CA LYS A 35 -3.45 -4.72 14.83
C LYS A 35 -1.97 -4.58 14.51
N GLY A 36 -1.30 -3.55 15.01
CA GLY A 36 0.10 -3.26 14.79
C GLY A 36 1.04 -4.39 15.23
N PRO A 37 1.00 -4.84 16.50
CA PRO A 37 1.76 -6.00 16.93
C PRO A 37 1.31 -7.25 16.16
N LYS A 38 2.21 -7.94 15.47
CA LYS A 38 1.86 -9.09 14.61
C LYS A 38 2.20 -10.44 15.24
N TYR A 39 1.35 -11.44 15.02
CA TYR A 39 1.63 -12.83 15.37
C TYR A 39 2.55 -13.48 14.31
N GLY A 40 3.86 -13.30 14.43
CA GLY A 40 4.82 -13.88 13.48
C GLY A 40 5.18 -15.34 13.79
N CYS A 41 5.74 -15.60 14.97
CA CYS A 41 6.15 -16.95 15.37
C CYS A 41 5.54 -17.44 16.69
N GLY A 42 5.01 -16.55 17.55
CA GLY A 42 4.52 -16.91 18.89
C GLY A 42 5.61 -17.32 19.89
N ALA A 43 6.89 -17.26 19.52
CA ALA A 43 8.01 -17.80 20.29
C ALA A 43 9.16 -16.80 20.49
N GLU A 44 8.88 -15.49 20.38
CA GLU A 44 9.84 -14.38 20.58
C GLU A 44 11.05 -14.33 19.61
N GLN A 45 11.08 -15.19 18.59
CA GLN A 45 12.21 -15.28 17.65
C GLN A 45 12.17 -14.25 16.50
N CYS A 46 10.99 -13.75 16.12
CA CYS A 46 10.85 -12.94 14.89
C CYS A 46 10.72 -11.43 15.12
N GLY A 47 10.41 -10.99 16.35
CA GLY A 47 10.28 -9.57 16.70
C GLY A 47 9.07 -8.83 16.12
N ALA A 48 8.23 -9.47 15.30
CA ALA A 48 7.07 -8.82 14.66
C ALA A 48 5.98 -8.37 15.66
N CYS A 49 5.97 -8.95 16.87
CA CYS A 49 5.04 -8.62 17.95
C CYS A 49 5.58 -7.54 18.90
N LYS A 50 6.74 -6.93 18.62
CA LYS A 50 7.34 -5.97 19.55
C LYS A 50 6.43 -4.78 19.82
N VAL A 51 6.40 -4.37 21.08
CA VAL A 51 5.77 -3.15 21.62
C VAL A 51 6.79 -2.44 22.52
N LEU A 52 6.49 -1.24 22.98
CA LEU A 52 7.25 -0.62 24.07
C LEU A 52 6.56 -0.89 25.40
N VAL A 53 7.33 -1.30 26.40
CA VAL A 53 6.92 -1.33 27.81
C VAL A 53 7.86 -0.39 28.55
N ASP A 54 7.32 0.68 29.14
CA ASP A 54 8.09 1.79 29.73
C ASP A 54 9.22 2.30 28.82
N GLY A 55 8.92 2.40 27.52
CA GLY A 55 9.85 2.89 26.51
C GLY A 55 10.89 1.87 26.02
N ALA A 56 10.94 0.65 26.56
CA ALA A 56 11.80 -0.43 26.10
C ALA A 56 11.08 -1.37 25.13
N ALA A 57 11.72 -1.72 24.01
CA ALA A 57 11.13 -2.62 23.02
C ALA A 57 11.15 -4.08 23.50
N VAL A 58 9.97 -4.70 23.65
CA VAL A 58 9.80 -6.06 24.17
C VAL A 58 8.85 -6.88 23.27
N PRO A 59 9.10 -8.18 23.07
CA PRO A 59 8.14 -9.06 22.39
C PRO A 59 6.88 -9.25 23.25
N SER A 60 5.70 -9.06 22.65
CA SER A 60 4.42 -9.24 23.36
C SER A 60 3.84 -10.65 23.30
N CYS A 61 4.39 -11.54 22.45
CA CYS A 61 3.77 -12.83 22.15
C CYS A 61 3.86 -13.88 23.25
N GLN A 62 4.79 -13.73 24.20
CA GLN A 62 4.90 -14.61 25.37
C GLN A 62 4.90 -13.85 26.70
N LEU A 63 4.89 -12.50 26.67
CA LEU A 63 4.78 -11.67 27.87
C LEU A 63 3.38 -11.80 28.48
N PRO A 64 3.21 -12.42 29.66
CA PRO A 64 1.90 -12.52 30.29
C PRO A 64 1.38 -11.16 30.72
N VAL A 65 0.11 -10.87 30.48
CA VAL A 65 -0.48 -9.57 30.82
C VAL A 65 -0.39 -9.26 32.32
N GLY A 66 -0.43 -10.29 33.18
CA GLY A 66 -0.24 -10.14 34.63
C GLY A 66 1.16 -9.70 35.05
N GLN A 67 2.18 -9.86 34.19
CA GLN A 67 3.55 -9.40 34.46
C GLN A 67 3.79 -7.96 34.00
N VAL A 68 2.88 -7.37 33.20
CA VAL A 68 3.00 -5.98 32.76
C VAL A 68 2.81 -5.01 33.94
N GLY A 69 1.92 -5.35 34.87
CA GLY A 69 1.64 -4.50 36.04
C GLY A 69 1.18 -3.09 35.64
N ASP A 70 1.77 -2.09 36.29
CA ASP A 70 1.46 -0.67 36.05
C ASP A 70 2.25 -0.04 34.89
N ALA A 71 3.10 -0.82 34.20
CA ALA A 71 3.94 -0.32 33.12
C ALA A 71 3.10 0.22 31.94
N ALA A 72 3.60 1.29 31.31
CA ALA A 72 2.95 1.88 30.15
C ALA A 72 3.31 1.09 28.88
N VAL A 73 2.30 0.53 28.21
CA VAL A 73 2.46 -0.13 26.91
C VAL A 73 2.24 0.89 25.80
N THR A 74 3.14 0.96 24.83
CA THR A 74 2.94 1.72 23.58
C THR A 74 3.09 0.80 22.38
N THR A 75 2.07 0.72 21.54
CA THR A 75 2.10 0.02 20.25
C THR A 75 2.48 1.00 19.13
N VAL A 76 2.59 0.49 17.90
CA VAL A 76 2.93 1.36 16.75
C VAL A 76 1.84 2.40 16.47
N GLU A 77 0.58 2.05 16.74
CA GLU A 77 -0.58 2.96 16.68
C GLU A 77 -0.45 4.10 17.70
N GLY A 78 0.26 3.88 18.81
CA GLY A 78 0.52 4.89 19.82
C GLY A 78 1.59 5.90 19.44
N LEU A 79 2.34 5.66 18.35
CA LEU A 79 3.33 6.62 17.84
C LEU A 79 2.68 7.67 16.94
N GLY A 80 1.70 7.27 16.12
CA GLY A 80 1.08 8.13 15.13
C GLY A 80 0.06 7.37 14.27
N SER A 81 -0.66 8.13 13.44
CA SER A 81 -1.70 7.66 12.52
C SER A 81 -1.29 7.88 11.07
N ALA A 82 -2.07 7.37 10.11
CA ALA A 82 -1.77 7.59 8.69
C ALA A 82 -1.84 9.08 8.30
N GLU A 83 -2.69 9.85 8.98
CA GLU A 83 -2.90 11.28 8.77
C GLU A 83 -1.87 12.15 9.51
N ALA A 84 -1.35 11.65 10.63
CA ALA A 84 -0.34 12.31 11.44
C ALA A 84 0.70 11.28 11.91
N MET A 85 1.61 10.93 11.00
CA MET A 85 2.64 9.94 11.26
C MET A 85 3.71 10.49 12.21
N HIS A 86 4.23 9.61 13.06
CA HIS A 86 5.46 9.90 13.79
C HIS A 86 6.62 10.04 12.79
N PRO A 87 7.61 10.93 13.02
CA PRO A 87 8.70 11.11 12.07
C PRO A 87 9.53 9.83 11.78
N LEU A 88 9.49 8.85 12.69
CA LEU A 88 10.10 7.53 12.43
C LEU A 88 9.27 6.70 11.43
N GLN A 89 7.94 6.76 11.52
CA GLN A 89 7.04 6.12 10.55
C GLN A 89 7.20 6.76 9.17
N GLU A 90 7.25 8.09 9.10
CA GLU A 90 7.52 8.85 7.86
C GLU A 90 8.83 8.40 7.22
N ALA A 91 9.92 8.35 7.99
CA ALA A 91 11.22 7.93 7.47
C ALA A 91 11.20 6.49 6.91
N PHE A 92 10.44 5.57 7.51
CA PHE A 92 10.27 4.20 7.00
C PHE A 92 9.49 4.17 5.68
N VAL A 93 8.45 5.00 5.56
CA VAL A 93 7.66 5.16 4.33
C VAL A 93 8.52 5.77 3.23
N GLU A 94 9.22 6.86 3.51
CA GLU A 94 10.08 7.57 2.57
C GLU A 94 11.19 6.67 2.03
N GLU A 95 11.91 5.96 2.89
CA GLU A 95 13.01 5.06 2.49
C GLU A 95 12.56 3.78 1.79
N GLY A 96 11.24 3.57 1.65
CA GLY A 96 10.70 2.33 1.10
C GLY A 96 11.12 1.11 1.93
N ALA A 97 11.24 1.29 3.25
CA ALA A 97 11.60 0.27 4.23
C ALA A 97 10.46 -0.72 4.51
N ILE A 98 9.43 -0.71 3.67
CA ILE A 98 8.19 -1.46 3.80
C ILE A 98 7.88 -2.10 2.45
N GLN A 99 7.97 -3.43 2.38
CA GLN A 99 7.48 -4.23 1.26
C GLN A 99 6.15 -4.89 1.66
N CYS A 100 6.19 -6.16 2.12
CA CYS A 100 4.97 -6.80 2.62
C CYS A 100 4.45 -6.09 3.87
N GLY A 101 5.34 -5.52 4.68
CA GLY A 101 5.05 -4.72 5.88
C GLY A 101 4.87 -5.50 7.18
N TYR A 102 4.83 -6.84 7.12
CA TYR A 102 4.43 -7.66 8.27
C TYR A 102 5.35 -7.51 9.49
N CYS A 103 6.67 -7.47 9.28
CA CYS A 103 7.65 -7.30 10.36
C CYS A 103 7.90 -5.83 10.74
N VAL A 104 7.39 -4.89 9.95
CA VAL A 104 7.82 -3.48 10.00
C VAL A 104 7.35 -2.81 11.27
N THR A 105 6.13 -3.08 11.74
CA THR A 105 5.63 -2.51 13.00
C THR A 105 6.55 -2.87 14.17
N GLY A 106 6.95 -4.14 14.29
CA GLY A 106 7.93 -4.59 15.28
C GLY A 106 9.34 -3.99 15.09
N MET A 107 9.76 -3.71 13.85
CA MET A 107 11.02 -3.00 13.56
C MET A 107 10.96 -1.53 13.95
N ILE A 108 9.83 -0.85 13.73
CA ILE A 108 9.60 0.52 14.17
C ILE A 108 9.65 0.58 15.70
N MET A 109 9.02 -0.35 16.41
CA MET A 109 9.08 -0.39 17.88
C MET A 109 10.51 -0.66 18.39
N ALA A 110 11.25 -1.57 17.75
CA ALA A 110 12.65 -1.81 18.09
C ALA A 110 13.52 -0.57 17.89
N ALA A 111 13.36 0.11 16.75
CA ALA A 111 14.03 1.37 16.44
C ALA A 111 13.66 2.47 17.43
N GLN A 112 12.37 2.64 17.76
CA GLN A 112 11.94 3.62 18.74
C GLN A 112 12.51 3.33 20.14
N GLY A 113 12.52 2.05 20.55
CA GLY A 113 13.13 1.64 21.81
C GLY A 113 14.63 1.94 21.90
N LEU A 114 15.36 1.82 20.78
CA LEU A 114 16.75 2.27 20.67
C LEU A 114 16.86 3.80 20.80
N LEU A 115 16.04 4.54 20.04
CA LEU A 115 16.05 6.00 20.01
C LEU A 115 15.62 6.64 21.34
N ASN A 116 14.85 5.93 22.17
CA ASN A 116 14.53 6.34 23.54
C ASN A 116 15.76 6.36 24.45
N ARG A 117 16.82 5.59 24.12
CA ARG A 117 18.04 5.48 24.93
C ARG A 117 19.22 6.25 24.34
N THR A 118 19.29 6.36 23.02
CA THR A 118 20.38 7.06 22.32
C THR A 118 19.84 7.91 21.18
N ARG A 119 20.21 9.20 21.17
CA ARG A 119 19.80 10.14 20.12
C ARG A 119 20.52 9.88 18.79
N TYR A 120 21.72 9.31 18.82
CA TYR A 120 22.57 9.14 17.66
C TYR A 120 23.21 7.74 17.64
N PRO A 121 22.41 6.68 17.44
CA PRO A 121 22.93 5.32 17.40
C PRO A 121 23.93 5.13 16.24
N THR A 122 24.96 4.35 16.52
CA THR A 122 25.90 3.78 15.55
C THR A 122 25.23 2.68 14.73
N ASP A 123 25.87 2.26 13.63
CA ASP A 123 25.35 1.15 12.83
C ASP A 123 25.31 -0.17 13.60
N ASP A 124 26.24 -0.39 14.52
CA ASP A 124 26.28 -1.60 15.34
C ASP A 124 25.15 -1.61 16.37
N GLU A 125 24.87 -0.47 17.01
CA GLU A 125 23.70 -0.34 17.91
C GLU A 125 22.37 -0.53 17.16
N ILE A 126 22.28 -0.06 15.91
CA ILE A 126 21.09 -0.31 15.07
C ILE A 126 20.97 -1.80 14.75
N ARG A 127 22.06 -2.47 14.37
CA ARG A 127 22.07 -3.92 14.10
C ARG A 127 21.65 -4.70 15.33
N GLU A 128 22.22 -4.41 16.49
CA GLU A 128 21.91 -5.08 17.76
C GLU A 128 20.42 -4.90 18.13
N ALA A 129 19.87 -3.68 18.00
CA ALA A 129 18.46 -3.43 18.29
C ALA A 129 17.50 -4.21 17.36
N LEU A 130 17.93 -4.51 16.13
CA LEU A 130 17.15 -5.21 15.11
C LEU A 130 17.49 -6.70 14.98
N ASP A 131 18.43 -7.23 15.77
CA ASP A 131 18.96 -8.60 15.62
C ASP A 131 17.85 -9.67 15.71
N THR A 132 16.85 -9.42 16.57
CA THR A 132 15.67 -10.28 16.76
C THR A 132 14.45 -9.87 15.93
N ASN A 133 14.62 -8.99 14.93
CA ASN A 133 13.55 -8.58 14.01
C ASN A 133 13.75 -9.21 12.63
N LEU A 134 13.15 -10.38 12.40
CA LEU A 134 13.29 -11.10 11.14
C LEU A 134 12.44 -10.48 10.03
N CYS A 135 13.07 -10.13 8.92
CA CYS A 135 12.43 -9.65 7.70
C CYS A 135 12.71 -10.58 6.51
N ARG A 136 11.65 -11.18 5.96
CA ARG A 136 11.78 -12.03 4.77
C ARG A 136 11.89 -11.26 3.46
N CYS A 137 11.47 -10.00 3.44
CA CYS A 137 11.62 -9.09 2.29
C CYS A 137 13.04 -8.51 2.16
N GLY A 138 13.90 -8.66 3.19
CA GLY A 138 15.28 -8.20 3.14
C GLY A 138 15.47 -6.68 3.17
N VAL A 139 14.57 -5.92 3.79
CA VAL A 139 14.60 -4.43 3.78
C VAL A 139 15.51 -3.81 4.85
N TYR A 140 16.39 -4.58 5.50
CA TYR A 140 17.22 -4.13 6.64
C TYR A 140 18.03 -2.86 6.33
N ASP A 141 18.62 -2.78 5.15
CA ASP A 141 19.39 -1.59 4.75
C ASP A 141 18.51 -0.34 4.67
N ARG A 142 17.29 -0.49 4.15
CA ARG A 142 16.32 0.61 4.07
C ARG A 142 15.83 1.02 5.46
N VAL A 143 15.64 0.05 6.36
CA VAL A 143 15.32 0.31 7.78
C VAL A 143 16.45 1.08 8.46
N ARG A 144 17.71 0.69 8.26
CA ARG A 144 18.87 1.42 8.78
C ARG A 144 18.90 2.85 8.26
N ARG A 145 18.67 3.04 6.95
CA ARG A 145 18.57 4.39 6.35
C ARG A 145 17.42 5.19 6.96
N ALA A 146 16.26 4.59 7.19
CA ALA A 146 15.12 5.26 7.80
C ALA A 146 15.43 5.74 9.23
N ILE A 147 16.06 4.90 10.05
CA ILE A 147 16.49 5.28 11.42
C ILE A 147 17.49 6.45 11.37
N LYS A 148 18.42 6.41 10.42
CA LYS A 148 19.40 7.49 10.26
C LYS A 148 18.81 8.78 9.67
N LEU A 149 17.86 8.66 8.74
CA LEU A 149 17.10 9.78 8.19
C LEU A 149 16.32 10.49 9.31
N ARG A 150 15.66 9.72 10.19
CA ARG A 150 14.93 10.24 11.36
C ARG A 150 15.79 11.13 12.27
N ILE A 151 17.09 10.90 12.36
CA ILE A 151 18.02 11.68 13.19
C ILE A 151 18.83 12.72 12.38
N GLY A 152 18.42 13.01 11.14
CA GLY A 152 19.04 14.02 10.28
C GLY A 152 20.38 13.57 9.66
N ARG A 153 20.62 12.27 9.53
CA ARG A 153 21.85 11.69 8.95
C ARG A 153 21.53 10.83 7.73
N PRO A 154 21.05 11.38 6.61
CA PRO A 154 20.75 10.58 5.42
C PRO A 154 22.00 9.80 5.00
N VAL A 155 21.84 8.50 4.76
CA VAL A 155 22.91 7.63 4.25
C VAL A 155 22.51 7.19 2.86
N TRP A 156 22.84 8.03 1.88
CA TRP A 156 22.81 7.62 0.49
C TRP A 156 24.22 7.61 -0.06
N GLU A 157 24.85 6.44 0.03
CA GLU A 157 25.97 6.06 -0.81
C GLU A 157 25.59 4.69 -1.38
N PRO A 158 25.19 4.60 -2.66
CA PRO A 158 24.89 3.32 -3.25
C PRO A 158 26.20 2.50 -3.26
N VAL A 159 26.16 1.29 -2.70
CA VAL A 159 27.31 0.34 -2.72
C VAL A 159 27.52 -0.28 -4.12
N TYR A 160 26.84 0.25 -5.12
CA TYR A 160 26.83 -0.20 -6.50
C TYR A 160 26.75 1.03 -7.41
N GLU A 161 27.37 0.93 -8.59
CA GLU A 161 27.23 1.92 -9.64
C GLU A 161 25.91 1.67 -10.39
N VAL A 162 25.11 2.73 -10.60
CA VAL A 162 23.95 2.65 -11.48
C VAL A 162 24.47 2.86 -12.90
N VAL A 163 24.45 1.79 -13.70
CA VAL A 163 24.83 1.85 -15.11
C VAL A 163 23.55 1.77 -15.95
N ASP A 164 23.33 2.76 -16.79
CA ASP A 164 22.23 2.73 -17.75
C ASP A 164 22.44 1.57 -18.73
N ALA A 165 21.44 0.70 -18.83
CA ALA A 165 21.48 -0.38 -19.82
C ALA A 165 21.50 0.24 -21.23
N PRO A 166 22.35 -0.25 -22.15
CA PRO A 166 22.30 0.21 -23.53
C PRO A 166 20.91 -0.08 -24.12
N PRO A 167 20.43 0.76 -25.06
CA PRO A 167 19.15 0.53 -25.72
C PRO A 167 19.06 -0.89 -26.30
N LEU A 168 17.90 -1.53 -26.16
CA LEU A 168 17.66 -2.82 -26.78
C LEU A 168 17.84 -2.69 -28.30
N THR A 169 18.81 -3.41 -28.87
CA THR A 169 19.18 -3.34 -30.29
C THR A 169 18.24 -4.13 -31.20
N ASN A 170 17.32 -4.89 -30.62
CA ASN A 170 16.37 -5.71 -31.35
C ASN A 170 14.98 -5.51 -30.72
N PRO A 171 14.15 -4.58 -31.22
CA PRO A 171 12.77 -4.50 -30.76
C PRO A 171 12.10 -5.83 -31.11
N LEU A 172 11.70 -6.59 -30.09
CA LEU A 172 10.81 -7.72 -30.32
C LEU A 172 9.57 -7.15 -31.03
N PRO A 173 9.13 -7.73 -32.16
CA PRO A 173 7.89 -7.27 -32.77
C PRO A 173 6.78 -7.44 -31.74
N LEU A 174 6.15 -6.33 -31.36
CA LEU A 174 4.92 -6.35 -30.54
C LEU A 174 3.83 -6.99 -31.42
N GLN A 175 3.79 -8.32 -31.43
CA GLN A 175 2.84 -9.10 -32.23
C GLN A 175 1.44 -9.15 -31.61
N GLN A 176 1.31 -8.79 -30.32
CA GLN A 176 0.05 -8.87 -29.59
C GLN A 176 -0.59 -7.48 -29.48
N THR A 177 -1.79 -7.33 -30.05
CA THR A 177 -2.62 -6.12 -29.95
C THR A 177 -3.22 -5.96 -28.55
N LEU A 178 -3.63 -7.08 -27.93
CA LEU A 178 -4.13 -7.14 -26.55
C LEU A 178 -3.16 -7.89 -25.63
N SER A 179 -3.03 -7.42 -24.39
CA SER A 179 -2.31 -8.16 -23.34
C SER A 179 -2.97 -9.53 -23.09
N PRO A 180 -2.24 -10.56 -22.61
CA PRO A 180 -2.84 -11.87 -22.33
C PRO A 180 -4.06 -11.81 -21.42
N ALA A 181 -4.04 -10.95 -20.39
CA ALA A 181 -5.18 -10.82 -19.47
C ALA A 181 -6.42 -10.22 -20.14
N LEU A 182 -6.24 -9.31 -21.11
CA LEU A 182 -7.36 -8.76 -21.90
C LEU A 182 -7.87 -9.71 -22.97
N GLN A 183 -7.06 -10.67 -23.43
CA GLN A 183 -7.53 -11.74 -24.31
C GLN A 183 -8.52 -12.66 -23.58
N GLU A 184 -8.30 -12.88 -22.28
CA GLU A 184 -9.19 -13.69 -21.43
C GLU A 184 -10.40 -12.89 -20.93
N SER A 185 -10.20 -11.62 -20.55
CA SER A 185 -11.24 -10.73 -20.03
C SER A 185 -11.27 -9.40 -20.80
N PRO A 186 -11.86 -9.36 -22.01
CA PRO A 186 -11.85 -8.15 -22.84
C PRO A 186 -12.87 -7.09 -22.44
N ASP A 187 -13.81 -7.39 -21.54
CA ASP A 187 -14.83 -6.43 -21.09
C ASP A 187 -14.19 -5.24 -20.36
N LEU A 188 -14.41 -4.01 -20.85
CA LEU A 188 -13.81 -2.81 -20.27
C LEU A 188 -14.29 -2.56 -18.84
N ASP A 189 -15.56 -2.87 -18.54
CA ASP A 189 -16.17 -2.69 -17.22
C ASP A 189 -15.54 -3.62 -16.15
N ALA A 190 -14.86 -4.70 -16.57
CA ALA A 190 -14.11 -5.56 -15.66
C ALA A 190 -12.79 -4.94 -15.18
N TRP A 191 -12.29 -3.88 -15.83
CA TRP A 191 -10.97 -3.30 -15.54
C TRP A 191 -11.03 -1.88 -15.00
N ILE A 192 -12.02 -1.09 -15.41
CA ILE A 192 -12.11 0.33 -15.08
C ILE A 192 -13.56 0.79 -14.96
N ARG A 193 -13.80 1.66 -13.98
CA ARG A 193 -15.07 2.36 -13.77
C ARG A 193 -14.83 3.83 -13.46
N ILE A 194 -15.54 4.71 -14.15
CA ILE A 194 -15.64 6.12 -13.75
C ILE A 194 -16.72 6.21 -12.67
N ASP A 195 -16.31 6.49 -11.43
CA ASP A 195 -17.27 6.55 -10.32
C ASP A 195 -18.09 7.86 -10.39
N GLY A 196 -19.23 7.92 -9.71
CA GLY A 196 -20.03 9.16 -9.65
C GLY A 196 -19.51 10.24 -8.70
N ARG A 197 -18.32 10.07 -8.12
CA ARG A 197 -17.75 10.94 -7.07
C ARG A 197 -16.27 11.17 -7.31
N ASP A 198 -15.95 11.94 -8.35
CA ASP A 198 -14.61 12.49 -8.62
C ASP A 198 -13.41 11.51 -8.59
N THR A 199 -13.69 10.20 -8.62
CA THR A 199 -12.74 9.10 -8.59
C THR A 199 -12.94 8.15 -9.76
N ILE A 200 -11.92 7.36 -10.01
CA ILE A 200 -11.94 6.26 -10.97
C ILE A 200 -11.50 5.01 -10.22
N THR A 201 -12.26 3.94 -10.32
CA THR A 201 -11.90 2.65 -9.76
C THR A 201 -11.31 1.77 -10.85
N ILE A 202 -10.12 1.24 -10.62
CA ILE A 202 -9.54 0.17 -11.43
C ILE A 202 -9.57 -1.16 -10.68
N PHE A 203 -9.62 -2.24 -11.43
CA PHE A 203 -9.79 -3.60 -10.92
C PHE A 203 -8.65 -4.50 -11.38
N SER A 204 -8.18 -5.35 -10.47
CA SER A 204 -7.17 -6.36 -10.77
C SER A 204 -7.42 -7.62 -9.95
N GLY A 205 -7.39 -8.78 -10.59
CA GLY A 205 -7.40 -10.08 -9.90
C GLY A 205 -6.11 -10.37 -9.14
N LYS A 206 -5.03 -9.62 -9.41
CA LYS A 206 -3.75 -9.80 -8.71
C LYS A 206 -3.83 -9.26 -7.27
N ALA A 207 -3.03 -9.84 -6.37
CA ALA A 207 -2.96 -9.47 -4.96
C ALA A 207 -1.70 -8.65 -4.62
N GLU A 208 -1.84 -7.61 -3.80
CA GLU A 208 -0.69 -6.87 -3.27
C GLU A 208 0.00 -7.65 -2.15
N ILE A 209 1.14 -8.26 -2.45
CA ILE A 209 1.93 -9.06 -1.47
C ILE A 209 3.24 -8.38 -1.03
N GLY A 210 3.40 -7.09 -1.30
CA GLY A 210 4.57 -6.29 -0.95
C GLY A 210 5.38 -5.77 -2.15
N GLN A 211 4.94 -6.05 -3.38
CA GLN A 211 5.61 -5.67 -4.62
C GLN A 211 5.38 -4.21 -5.02
N GLY A 212 4.36 -3.54 -4.46
CA GLY A 212 4.01 -2.15 -4.81
C GLY A 212 3.15 -2.03 -6.06
N MET A 213 2.55 -3.14 -6.48
CA MET A 213 1.68 -3.23 -7.63
C MET A 213 0.44 -2.36 -7.48
N ARG A 214 -0.15 -2.26 -6.29
CA ARG A 214 -1.31 -1.37 -6.07
C ARG A 214 -1.01 0.07 -6.52
N THR A 215 0.15 0.60 -6.14
CA THR A 215 0.58 1.96 -6.51
C THR A 215 0.96 2.03 -7.98
N ALA A 216 1.69 1.03 -8.49
CA ALA A 216 2.09 1.01 -9.89
C ALA A 216 0.88 0.97 -10.84
N LEU A 217 -0.13 0.13 -10.57
CA LEU A 217 -1.36 0.07 -11.35
C LEU A 217 -2.12 1.40 -11.29
N ALA A 218 -2.19 2.02 -10.10
CA ALA A 218 -2.81 3.33 -9.94
C ALA A 218 -2.08 4.41 -10.74
N GLN A 219 -0.74 4.43 -10.74
CA GLN A 219 0.05 5.35 -11.55
C GLN A 219 -0.19 5.14 -13.05
N LEU A 220 -0.26 3.89 -13.51
CA LEU A 220 -0.53 3.59 -14.92
C LEU A 220 -1.90 4.10 -15.37
N ALA A 221 -2.94 3.91 -14.55
CA ALA A 221 -4.27 4.41 -14.86
C ALA A 221 -4.35 5.94 -14.77
N ALA A 222 -3.77 6.54 -13.71
CA ALA A 222 -3.72 7.99 -13.52
C ALA A 222 -3.03 8.71 -14.68
N GLU A 223 -1.87 8.17 -15.11
CA GLU A 223 -1.12 8.65 -16.27
C GLU A 223 -1.97 8.59 -17.54
N GLU A 224 -2.63 7.46 -17.79
CA GLU A 224 -3.42 7.35 -19.00
C GLU A 224 -4.62 8.29 -19.02
N LEU A 225 -5.29 8.44 -17.89
CA LEU A 225 -6.54 9.19 -17.80
C LEU A 225 -6.32 10.69 -17.53
N ASP A 226 -5.06 11.13 -17.37
CA ASP A 226 -4.69 12.49 -16.96
C ASP A 226 -5.40 12.94 -15.68
N VAL A 227 -5.35 12.10 -14.65
CA VAL A 227 -5.90 12.40 -13.32
C VAL A 227 -4.81 12.33 -12.26
N GLU A 228 -5.01 13.04 -11.14
CA GLU A 228 -4.14 12.87 -9.99
C GLU A 228 -4.22 11.43 -9.43
N LEU A 229 -3.09 10.92 -8.90
CA LEU A 229 -3.03 9.58 -8.31
C LEU A 229 -4.07 9.38 -7.20
N ALA A 230 -4.40 10.43 -6.46
CA ALA A 230 -5.40 10.42 -5.38
C ALA A 230 -6.82 10.12 -5.88
N ARG A 231 -7.10 10.33 -7.17
CA ARG A 231 -8.41 10.01 -7.79
C ARG A 231 -8.55 8.55 -8.17
N ILE A 232 -7.46 7.77 -8.17
CA ILE A 232 -7.51 6.35 -8.53
C ILE A 232 -7.72 5.48 -7.29
N ARG A 233 -8.81 4.72 -7.31
CA ARG A 233 -9.09 3.63 -6.37
C ARG A 233 -8.70 2.32 -7.03
N VAL A 234 -8.12 1.40 -6.25
CA VAL A 234 -7.71 0.09 -6.75
C VAL A 234 -8.40 -1.00 -5.93
N ILE A 235 -9.26 -1.77 -6.59
CA ILE A 235 -9.84 -3.00 -6.05
C ILE A 235 -9.00 -4.17 -6.56
N MET A 236 -8.56 -5.02 -5.63
CA MET A 236 -7.60 -6.08 -5.89
C MET A 236 -8.05 -7.38 -5.23
N ALA A 237 -7.87 -8.51 -5.93
CA ALA A 237 -8.11 -9.85 -5.40
C ALA A 237 -9.52 -10.05 -4.80
N ASP A 238 -10.53 -9.50 -5.48
CA ASP A 238 -11.94 -9.66 -5.14
C ASP A 238 -12.61 -10.45 -6.27
N THR A 239 -12.85 -11.74 -6.05
CA THR A 239 -13.33 -12.65 -7.09
C THR A 239 -14.75 -12.33 -7.58
N GLU A 240 -15.49 -11.48 -6.87
CA GLU A 240 -16.81 -11.01 -7.31
C GLU A 240 -16.69 -9.81 -8.27
N LEU A 241 -15.65 -8.99 -8.09
CA LEU A 241 -15.53 -7.68 -8.76
C LEU A 241 -14.39 -7.58 -9.76
N THR A 242 -13.41 -8.50 -9.73
CA THR A 242 -12.16 -8.39 -10.49
C THR A 242 -12.04 -9.53 -11.50
N PRO A 243 -11.31 -9.34 -12.61
CA PRO A 243 -11.06 -10.39 -13.58
C PRO A 243 -10.24 -11.52 -12.94
N ASP A 244 -10.45 -12.76 -13.38
CA ASP A 244 -9.59 -13.88 -12.99
C ASP A 244 -8.24 -13.75 -13.70
N GLU A 245 -7.27 -13.14 -13.02
CA GLU A 245 -5.90 -13.01 -13.51
C GLU A 245 -5.01 -14.18 -13.04
N GLY A 246 -5.58 -15.22 -12.45
CA GLY A 246 -4.85 -16.35 -11.89
C GLY A 246 -3.87 -15.97 -10.77
N THR A 247 -2.75 -16.69 -10.68
CA THR A 247 -1.82 -16.54 -9.55
C THR A 247 -1.04 -15.22 -9.59
N THR A 248 -0.83 -14.63 -8.41
CA THR A 248 0.15 -13.54 -8.22
C THR A 248 1.52 -14.15 -7.95
N ALA A 249 2.46 -14.01 -8.90
CA ALA A 249 3.80 -14.56 -8.78
C ALA A 249 4.85 -13.67 -9.46
N GLY A 250 5.87 -13.28 -8.68
CA GLY A 250 7.03 -12.53 -9.18
C GLY A 250 6.68 -11.22 -9.90
N SER A 251 7.62 -10.74 -10.72
CA SER A 251 7.49 -9.49 -11.49
C SER A 251 6.50 -9.57 -12.66
N MET A 252 5.98 -10.77 -12.98
CA MET A 252 5.02 -10.97 -14.05
C MET A 252 3.68 -10.29 -13.78
N SER A 253 3.31 -10.12 -12.51
CA SER A 253 1.99 -9.55 -12.14
C SER A 253 1.81 -8.14 -12.71
N LEU A 254 2.82 -7.28 -12.62
CA LEU A 254 2.78 -5.94 -13.20
C LEU A 254 2.87 -5.99 -14.74
N GLN A 255 3.62 -6.92 -15.31
CA GLN A 255 3.66 -7.10 -16.76
C GLN A 255 2.31 -7.52 -17.33
N MET A 256 1.57 -8.39 -16.63
CA MET A 256 0.27 -8.86 -17.07
C MET A 256 -0.81 -7.80 -16.81
N SER A 257 -1.05 -7.49 -15.53
CA SER A 257 -2.14 -6.61 -15.12
C SER A 257 -1.87 -5.15 -15.49
N GLY A 258 -0.62 -4.70 -15.38
CA GLY A 258 -0.26 -3.33 -15.76
C GLY A 258 -0.47 -3.05 -17.23
N ASN A 259 -0.14 -3.98 -18.13
CA ASN A 259 -0.42 -3.81 -19.55
C ASN A 259 -1.92 -3.84 -19.85
N ALA A 260 -2.71 -4.66 -19.14
CA ALA A 260 -4.17 -4.66 -19.24
C ALA A 260 -4.77 -3.32 -18.81
N ILE A 261 -4.39 -2.80 -17.64
CA ILE A 261 -4.84 -1.50 -17.15
C ILE A 261 -4.46 -0.37 -18.11
N ARG A 262 -3.24 -0.37 -18.67
CA ARG A 262 -2.85 0.65 -19.65
C ARG A 262 -3.74 0.64 -20.90
N GLN A 263 -4.02 -0.54 -21.45
CA GLN A 263 -4.86 -0.66 -22.64
C GLN A 263 -6.33 -0.34 -22.35
N ALA A 264 -6.87 -0.81 -21.22
CA ALA A 264 -8.22 -0.48 -20.78
C ALA A 264 -8.39 1.03 -20.51
N ALA A 265 -7.43 1.65 -19.82
CA ALA A 265 -7.45 3.09 -19.55
C ALA A 265 -7.36 3.93 -20.83
N ALA A 266 -6.55 3.50 -21.81
CA ALA A 266 -6.49 4.15 -23.12
C ALA A 266 -7.84 4.07 -23.87
N GLU A 267 -8.48 2.90 -23.89
CA GLU A 267 -9.81 2.71 -24.50
C GLU A 267 -10.88 3.56 -23.78
N ALA A 268 -10.86 3.61 -22.44
CA ALA A 268 -11.75 4.45 -21.64
C ALA A 268 -11.53 5.95 -21.93
N ARG A 269 -10.27 6.43 -21.96
CA ARG A 269 -9.96 7.81 -22.31
C ARG A 269 -10.48 8.16 -23.70
N HIS A 270 -10.20 7.33 -24.70
CA HIS A 270 -10.67 7.58 -26.06
C HIS A 270 -12.20 7.67 -26.13
N PHE A 271 -12.91 6.79 -25.41
CA PHE A 271 -14.37 6.85 -25.32
C PHE A 271 -14.88 8.14 -24.69
N LEU A 272 -14.31 8.53 -23.54
CA LEU A 272 -14.70 9.75 -22.82
C LEU A 272 -14.42 11.02 -23.64
N LEU A 273 -13.30 11.07 -24.35
CA LEU A 273 -12.99 12.15 -25.29
C LEU A 273 -13.99 12.19 -26.45
N SER A 274 -14.44 11.04 -26.95
CA SER A 274 -15.44 10.98 -28.02
C SER A 274 -16.78 11.56 -27.55
N LEU A 275 -17.23 11.16 -26.36
CA LEU A 275 -18.44 11.71 -25.74
C LEU A 275 -18.31 13.22 -25.49
N ALA A 276 -17.17 13.67 -24.97
CA ALA A 276 -16.93 15.09 -24.71
C ALA A 276 -16.89 15.91 -25.99
N HIS A 277 -16.33 15.37 -27.07
CA HIS A 277 -16.31 16.02 -28.37
C HIS A 277 -17.73 16.30 -28.88
N GLU A 278 -18.66 15.34 -28.72
CA GLU A 278 -20.07 15.53 -29.05
C GLU A 278 -20.75 16.57 -28.14
N GLU A 279 -20.61 16.44 -26.82
CA GLU A 279 -21.22 17.36 -25.83
C GLU A 279 -20.74 18.82 -25.98
N LEU A 280 -19.45 19.01 -26.28
CA LEU A 280 -18.85 20.32 -26.46
C LEU A 280 -19.07 20.89 -27.88
N GLU A 281 -19.63 20.10 -28.80
CA GLU A 281 -19.75 20.41 -30.23
C GLU A 281 -18.40 20.85 -30.81
N ALA A 282 -17.32 20.18 -30.39
CA ALA A 282 -15.97 20.52 -30.77
C ALA A 282 -15.73 20.24 -32.27
N ALA A 283 -14.82 20.99 -32.88
CA ALA A 283 -14.44 20.79 -34.27
C ALA A 283 -13.18 19.90 -34.36
N GLY A 284 -13.14 19.03 -35.37
CA GLY A 284 -11.96 18.22 -35.68
C GLY A 284 -12.05 16.81 -35.10
N ASP A 285 -10.95 16.35 -34.52
CA ASP A 285 -10.80 14.99 -33.97
C ASP A 285 -10.92 15.03 -32.43
N PRO A 286 -11.59 14.07 -31.78
CA PRO A 286 -11.68 14.00 -30.31
C PRO A 286 -10.33 14.04 -29.59
N SER A 287 -9.25 13.58 -30.22
CA SER A 287 -7.89 13.63 -29.66
C SER A 287 -7.30 15.05 -29.57
N ALA A 288 -7.92 16.05 -30.20
CA ALA A 288 -7.52 17.45 -30.07
C ALA A 288 -7.96 18.09 -28.74
N LEU A 289 -8.89 17.46 -28.02
CA LEU A 289 -9.30 17.89 -26.69
C LEU A 289 -8.18 17.66 -25.67
N THR A 290 -8.12 18.53 -24.68
CA THR A 290 -7.12 18.43 -23.60
C THR A 290 -7.77 17.90 -22.32
N VAL A 291 -7.03 17.09 -21.56
CA VAL A 291 -7.47 16.62 -20.25
C VAL A 291 -6.52 17.11 -19.17
N ALA A 292 -7.08 17.70 -18.13
CA ALA A 292 -6.35 18.08 -16.92
C ALA A 292 -7.19 17.69 -15.69
N ASP A 293 -6.67 16.72 -14.93
CA ASP A 293 -7.32 16.17 -13.75
C ASP A 293 -8.78 15.74 -14.00
N GLY A 294 -9.01 15.04 -15.11
CA GLY A 294 -10.33 14.56 -15.55
C GLY A 294 -11.26 15.63 -16.16
N THR A 295 -10.86 16.91 -16.14
CA THR A 295 -11.55 17.98 -16.85
C THR A 295 -11.13 17.98 -18.31
N ILE A 296 -12.10 17.85 -19.21
CA ILE A 296 -11.89 17.84 -20.66
C ILE A 296 -12.21 19.23 -21.20
N THR A 297 -11.26 19.85 -21.91
CA THR A 297 -11.42 21.20 -22.47
C THR A 297 -11.13 21.21 -23.97
N ASP A 298 -12.02 21.82 -24.75
CA ASP A 298 -11.75 22.18 -26.13
C ASP A 298 -10.86 23.43 -26.17
N PRO A 299 -9.60 23.33 -26.64
CA PRO A 299 -8.68 24.47 -26.64
C PRO A 299 -9.10 25.59 -27.59
N THR A 300 -9.98 25.31 -28.56
CA THR A 300 -10.44 26.30 -29.55
C THR A 300 -11.54 27.19 -29.01
N THR A 301 -12.53 26.58 -28.33
CA THR A 301 -13.70 27.30 -27.81
C THR A 301 -13.58 27.65 -26.33
N GLY A 302 -12.71 26.97 -25.58
CA GLY A 302 -12.59 27.09 -24.13
C GLY A 302 -13.74 26.42 -23.36
N ARG A 303 -14.69 25.76 -24.04
CA ARG A 303 -15.74 24.98 -23.39
C ARG A 303 -15.13 23.74 -22.73
N SER A 304 -15.69 23.35 -21.59
CA SER A 304 -15.23 22.19 -20.83
C SER A 304 -16.37 21.37 -20.25
N THR A 305 -16.06 20.10 -20.01
CA THR A 305 -16.84 19.13 -19.24
C THR A 305 -15.86 18.29 -18.42
N ASP A 306 -16.33 17.28 -17.68
CA ASP A 306 -15.47 16.40 -16.91
C ASP A 306 -15.96 14.94 -16.99
N TYR A 307 -15.07 13.99 -16.67
CA TYR A 307 -15.40 12.56 -16.73
C TYR A 307 -16.64 12.17 -15.91
N TRP A 308 -16.87 12.83 -14.78
CA TRP A 308 -17.88 12.44 -13.80
C TRP A 308 -19.27 12.95 -14.18
N SER A 309 -19.36 14.19 -14.61
CA SER A 309 -20.56 14.81 -15.15
C SER A 309 -20.98 14.15 -16.47
N LEU A 310 -20.00 13.75 -17.29
CA LEU A 310 -20.23 13.14 -18.59
C LEU A 310 -20.66 11.67 -18.51
N PHE A 311 -20.00 10.88 -17.65
CA PHE A 311 -20.14 9.41 -17.67
C PHE A 311 -20.14 8.74 -16.29
N GLY A 312 -20.04 9.50 -15.21
CA GLY A 312 -19.90 8.95 -13.86
C GLY A 312 -21.02 7.98 -13.47
N GLY A 313 -20.65 6.81 -12.97
CA GLY A 313 -21.58 5.78 -12.49
C GLY A 313 -22.26 4.95 -13.59
N GLN A 314 -21.90 5.15 -14.86
CA GLN A 314 -22.41 4.37 -15.99
C GLN A 314 -21.45 3.20 -16.33
N ALA A 315 -22.00 2.16 -16.96
CA ALA A 315 -21.22 1.05 -17.51
C ALA A 315 -20.83 1.37 -18.95
N PHE A 316 -19.59 1.09 -19.33
CA PHE A 316 -19.09 1.28 -20.70
C PHE A 316 -19.80 0.35 -21.70
N GLY A 317 -20.19 -0.86 -21.27
CA GLY A 317 -20.92 -1.82 -22.09
C GLY A 317 -20.16 -2.25 -23.35
N ARG A 318 -18.82 -2.27 -23.29
CA ARG A 318 -17.97 -2.49 -24.47
C ARG A 318 -16.67 -3.21 -24.13
N GLN A 319 -16.03 -3.75 -25.16
CA GLN A 319 -14.76 -4.47 -25.05
C GLN A 319 -13.57 -3.58 -25.36
N VAL A 320 -12.43 -3.88 -24.73
CA VAL A 320 -11.12 -3.36 -25.08
C VAL A 320 -10.67 -3.99 -26.40
N THR A 321 -10.39 -3.16 -27.39
CA THR A 321 -10.14 -3.64 -28.76
C THR A 321 -8.66 -3.77 -29.09
N GLY A 322 -7.80 -3.04 -28.38
CA GLY A 322 -6.38 -2.89 -28.71
C GLY A 322 -6.12 -1.96 -29.91
N ALA A 323 -7.16 -1.34 -30.48
CA ALA A 323 -7.02 -0.36 -31.55
C ALA A 323 -6.50 0.98 -31.03
N VAL A 324 -6.92 1.37 -29.82
CA VAL A 324 -6.45 2.59 -29.16
C VAL A 324 -5.07 2.34 -28.55
N GLN A 325 -4.10 3.14 -28.97
CA GLN A 325 -2.73 3.04 -28.47
C GLN A 325 -2.58 3.74 -27.12
N PRO A 326 -1.93 3.10 -26.13
CA PRO A 326 -1.55 3.80 -24.92
C PRO A 326 -0.56 4.93 -25.18
N LYS A 327 -0.57 5.96 -24.34
CA LYS A 327 0.36 7.09 -24.35
C LYS A 327 1.81 6.61 -24.39
N PRO A 328 2.63 7.19 -25.27
CA PRO A 328 4.05 6.88 -25.35
C PRO A 328 4.76 7.35 -24.07
N PHE A 329 5.88 6.71 -23.76
CA PHE A 329 6.69 7.03 -22.58
C PHE A 329 7.11 8.51 -22.52
N ALA A 330 7.32 9.16 -23.67
CA ALA A 330 7.70 10.58 -23.74
C ALA A 330 6.63 11.54 -23.19
N GLU A 331 5.39 11.08 -23.06
CA GLU A 331 4.27 11.87 -22.52
C GLU A 331 4.02 11.59 -21.03
N HIS A 332 4.74 10.63 -20.42
CA HIS A 332 4.52 10.23 -19.03
C HIS A 332 4.99 11.32 -18.04
N LYS A 333 4.12 11.66 -17.09
CA LYS A 333 4.37 12.65 -16.02
C LYS A 333 4.44 12.02 -14.63
N LEU A 334 3.71 10.94 -14.40
CA LEU A 334 3.59 10.20 -13.14
C LEU A 334 4.42 8.92 -13.14
N VAL A 335 4.38 8.16 -14.23
CA VAL A 335 5.14 6.91 -14.38
C VAL A 335 6.63 7.23 -14.50
N GLY A 336 7.46 6.51 -13.72
CA GLY A 336 8.89 6.78 -13.62
C GLY A 336 9.28 7.82 -12.57
N GLN A 337 8.32 8.56 -12.00
CA GLN A 337 8.55 9.43 -10.85
C GLN A 337 8.47 8.66 -9.53
N ARG A 338 9.21 9.12 -8.52
CA ARG A 338 9.11 8.59 -7.16
C ARG A 338 7.74 8.96 -6.58
N ALA A 339 6.91 7.96 -6.30
CA ALA A 339 5.67 8.11 -5.54
C ALA A 339 5.77 7.38 -4.21
N ILE A 340 5.13 7.94 -3.17
CA ILE A 340 4.89 7.20 -1.93
C ILE A 340 3.87 6.12 -2.26
N ARG A 341 4.21 4.88 -1.94
CA ARG A 341 3.31 3.75 -2.11
C ARG A 341 2.06 3.94 -1.24
N ILE A 342 0.89 3.88 -1.88
CA ILE A 342 -0.43 4.17 -1.30
C ILE A 342 -0.73 3.29 -0.07
N ASP A 343 -0.15 2.09 -0.02
CA ASP A 343 -0.38 1.12 1.06
C ASP A 343 0.57 1.25 2.26
N LEU A 344 1.63 2.07 2.18
CA LEU A 344 2.64 2.13 3.24
C LEU A 344 2.19 2.86 4.51
N PRO A 345 1.46 4.00 4.46
CA PRO A 345 1.05 4.70 5.68
C PRO A 345 0.27 3.79 6.64
N ALA A 346 -0.68 3.01 6.11
CA ALA A 346 -1.45 2.03 6.89
C ALA A 346 -0.55 0.96 7.53
N LYS A 347 0.41 0.42 6.77
CA LYS A 347 1.37 -0.58 7.26
C LYS A 347 2.34 -0.03 8.31
N ALA A 348 2.76 1.22 8.17
CA ALA A 348 3.69 1.90 9.08
C ALA A 348 3.04 2.25 10.42
N THR A 349 1.72 2.48 10.41
CA THR A 349 0.95 2.95 11.57
C THR A 349 0.14 1.86 12.26
N GLY A 350 0.14 0.64 11.71
CA GLY A 350 -0.52 -0.52 12.31
C GLY A 350 -2.00 -0.65 11.95
N ALA A 351 -2.51 0.15 11.00
CA ALA A 351 -3.87 0.03 10.50
C ALA A 351 -4.11 -1.36 9.85
N PRO A 352 -5.34 -1.91 9.91
CA PRO A 352 -5.68 -3.19 9.29
C PRO A 352 -5.25 -3.25 7.82
N SER A 353 -4.33 -4.15 7.51
CA SER A 353 -3.68 -4.21 6.18
C SER A 353 -3.62 -5.62 5.59
N TYR A 354 -4.09 -6.62 6.34
CA TYR A 354 -3.97 -8.03 5.99
C TYR A 354 -5.27 -8.77 6.28
N VAL A 355 -5.49 -9.90 5.60
CA VAL A 355 -6.67 -10.75 5.78
C VAL A 355 -6.91 -11.16 7.24
N HIS A 356 -5.84 -11.42 8.00
CA HIS A 356 -5.94 -11.81 9.42
C HIS A 356 -6.16 -10.62 10.37
N ASP A 357 -6.23 -9.38 9.86
CA ASP A 357 -6.68 -8.21 10.61
C ASP A 357 -8.20 -7.99 10.47
N MET A 358 -8.88 -8.71 9.55
CA MET A 358 -10.33 -8.62 9.37
C MET A 358 -11.07 -8.99 10.64
N ALA A 359 -12.16 -8.27 10.92
CA ALA A 359 -13.10 -8.56 11.99
C ALA A 359 -14.47 -8.77 11.35
N LEU A 360 -14.95 -10.02 11.35
CA LEU A 360 -16.26 -10.37 10.83
C LEU A 360 -17.31 -10.33 11.95
N PRO A 361 -18.59 -10.09 11.63
CA PRO A 361 -19.67 -10.27 12.60
C PRO A 361 -19.57 -11.64 13.27
N GLU A 362 -19.69 -11.66 14.60
CA GLU A 362 -19.65 -12.89 15.41
C GLU A 362 -18.32 -13.68 15.37
N MET A 363 -17.26 -13.09 14.81
CA MET A 363 -15.95 -13.74 14.77
C MET A 363 -15.38 -13.95 16.17
N VAL A 364 -15.06 -15.19 16.50
CA VAL A 364 -14.38 -15.56 17.75
C VAL A 364 -12.87 -15.69 17.53
N HIS A 365 -12.09 -15.40 18.56
CA HIS A 365 -10.62 -15.51 18.53
C HIS A 365 -10.14 -16.63 19.45
N GLY A 366 -9.34 -17.56 18.90
CA GLY A 366 -8.58 -18.51 19.70
C GLY A 366 -7.38 -17.86 20.39
N ARG A 367 -7.08 -18.27 21.62
CA ARG A 367 -5.88 -17.86 22.36
C ARG A 367 -5.14 -19.11 22.84
N ILE A 368 -3.82 -19.10 22.70
CA ILE A 368 -2.96 -20.11 23.32
C ILE A 368 -2.70 -19.64 24.75
N VAL A 369 -3.35 -20.28 25.73
CA VAL A 369 -3.25 -19.92 27.15
C VAL A 369 -2.09 -20.67 27.82
N ARG A 370 -1.56 -21.72 27.18
CA ARG A 370 -0.42 -22.54 27.63
C ARG A 370 0.33 -23.07 26.40
N PRO A 371 1.55 -22.59 26.11
CA PRO A 371 2.36 -23.04 24.97
C PRO A 371 2.90 -24.47 25.14
#